data_AF-A0A1G7I8R0-F1
#
_entry.id   AF-A0A1G7I8R0-F1
#
_cell.length_a   1.000
_cell.length_b   1.000
_cell.length_c   1.000
_cell.angle_alpha   90.00
_cell.angle_beta   90.00
_cell.angle_gamma   90.00
#
_symmetry.space_group_name_H-M   'P 1'
#
loop_
_entity.id
_entity.type
_entity.pdbx_description
1 polymer ?
#
loop_
_entity_poly.entity_id
_entity_poly.type
_entity_poly.pdbx_seq_one_letter_code
_entity_poly.pdbx_strand_id
1 'polypeptide(L)'
;MFFLPLRAEPLFPRYPGTVGYRAFGDPKGVTSWRLIPFYGTPLGEGLIAGIMMVFKVYALAVMVYAAFEPPPGHTAEEAVFGVLLAAVLAYWPIKWILRILFTSATVIELTPRDVRVLGLFGWRRYARHVPLRFELEPHRSLRRAQALQKKPRRHLRESYHVVLRYAQQAIVIANVHGEVRARALLDRLNGCFMVTAPGAESAAIGNPHQQYADQPVDDEI
;
A
#
# COMPACT_ATOMS: atom_id res chain seq x y z
N MET A 1 10.36 -38.73 10.55
CA MET A 1 9.07 -38.17 11.04
C MET A 1 8.58 -37.19 9.98
N PHE A 2 7.59 -37.61 9.18
CA PHE A 2 7.06 -36.83 8.07
C PHE A 2 6.07 -35.80 8.61
N PHE A 3 6.34 -34.52 8.37
CA PHE A 3 5.48 -33.42 8.79
C PHE A 3 4.24 -33.36 7.89
N LEU A 4 3.06 -33.45 8.50
CA LEU A 4 1.80 -33.07 7.85
C LEU A 4 1.87 -31.57 7.51
N PRO A 5 1.66 -31.16 6.26
CA PRO A 5 1.58 -29.75 5.91
C PRO A 5 0.30 -29.17 6.48
N LEU A 6 0.41 -28.31 7.50
CA LEU A 6 -0.63 -27.35 7.84
C LEU A 6 -1.04 -26.65 6.54
N ARG A 7 -2.33 -26.79 6.20
CA ARG A 7 -2.98 -26.34 4.96
C ARG A 7 -2.39 -25.00 4.52
N ALA A 8 -1.55 -25.05 3.48
CA ALA A 8 -0.86 -23.90 2.94
C ALA A 8 -1.86 -23.06 2.14
N GLU A 9 -2.43 -22.03 2.73
CA GLU A 9 -2.96 -20.94 1.91
C GLU A 9 -1.79 -20.21 1.23
N PRO A 10 -1.93 -19.86 -0.05
CA PRO A 10 -0.85 -19.28 -0.82
C PRO A 10 -0.37 -17.98 -0.18
N LEU A 11 0.95 -17.85 -0.05
CA LEU A 11 1.71 -16.67 0.41
C LEU A 11 1.50 -15.42 -0.46
N PHE A 12 0.68 -15.52 -1.51
CA PHE A 12 0.41 -14.45 -2.45
C PHE A 12 -1.00 -13.91 -2.20
N PRO A 13 -1.13 -12.64 -1.78
CA PRO A 13 -2.39 -11.96 -1.97
C PRO A 13 -2.69 -11.93 -3.46
N ARG A 14 -3.90 -12.35 -3.82
CA ARG A 14 -4.35 -12.37 -5.20
C ARG A 14 -4.51 -10.95 -5.80
N TYR A 15 -4.46 -9.88 -4.97
CA TYR A 15 -4.79 -8.52 -5.41
C TYR A 15 -4.02 -7.39 -4.69
N PRO A 16 -3.60 -6.34 -5.42
CA PRO A 16 -3.07 -5.11 -4.82
C PRO A 16 -4.13 -4.46 -3.92
N GLY A 17 -3.71 -4.02 -2.72
CA GLY A 17 -4.60 -3.44 -1.70
C GLY A 17 -5.07 -4.42 -0.63
N THR A 18 -4.47 -5.61 -0.54
CA THR A 18 -4.74 -6.59 0.51
C THR A 18 -3.49 -6.82 1.38
N VAL A 19 -3.70 -7.14 2.67
CA VAL A 19 -2.62 -7.55 3.57
C VAL A 19 -2.59 -9.07 3.61
N GLY A 20 -1.53 -9.68 3.09
CA GLY A 20 -1.24 -11.07 3.40
C GLY A 20 -0.71 -11.15 4.83
N TYR A 21 -1.27 -12.02 5.65
CA TYR A 21 -0.71 -12.33 6.97
C TYR A 21 -0.73 -13.84 7.20
N ARG A 22 0.26 -14.34 7.94
CA ARG A 22 0.39 -15.75 8.27
C ARG A 22 0.90 -15.89 9.70
N ALA A 23 0.19 -16.69 10.50
CA ALA A 23 0.69 -17.16 11.78
C ALA A 23 1.67 -18.32 11.55
N PHE A 24 2.77 -18.31 12.29
CA PHE A 24 3.74 -19.39 12.37
C PHE A 24 3.88 -19.79 13.84
N GLY A 25 3.59 -21.04 14.16
CA GLY A 25 3.93 -21.63 15.45
C GLY A 25 5.36 -22.16 15.41
N ASP A 26 6.20 -21.72 16.33
CA ASP A 26 7.45 -22.45 16.66
C ASP A 26 7.06 -23.81 17.26
N PRO A 27 7.81 -24.91 17.03
CA PRO A 27 7.65 -26.16 17.78
C PRO A 27 7.60 -26.02 19.31
N LYS A 28 8.07 -24.89 19.87
CA LYS A 28 7.93 -24.52 21.29
C LYS A 28 6.55 -23.95 21.67
N GLY A 29 5.58 -23.93 20.76
CA GLY A 29 4.25 -23.35 20.98
C GLY A 29 4.20 -21.82 20.93
N VAL A 30 5.31 -21.17 20.57
CA VAL A 30 5.38 -19.71 20.46
C VAL A 30 4.76 -19.27 19.14
N THR A 31 3.72 -18.45 19.22
CA THR A 31 3.09 -17.84 18.03
C THR A 31 3.91 -16.65 17.55
N SER A 32 4.27 -16.69 16.28
CA SER A 32 4.85 -15.57 15.54
C SER A 32 3.97 -15.25 14.34
N TRP A 33 3.99 -14.01 13.87
CA TRP A 33 3.16 -13.58 12.74
C TRP A 33 4.04 -12.94 11.70
N ARG A 34 3.84 -13.29 10.44
CA ARG A 34 4.43 -12.58 9.31
C ARG A 34 3.35 -11.85 8.54
N LEU A 35 3.49 -10.55 8.40
CA LEU A 35 2.63 -9.70 7.59
C LEU A 35 3.43 -9.23 6.38
N ILE A 36 2.80 -9.31 5.22
CA ILE A 36 3.30 -8.77 3.97
C ILE A 36 2.22 -7.82 3.46
N PRO A 37 2.25 -6.54 3.85
CA PRO A 37 1.42 -5.50 3.23
C PRO A 37 1.71 -5.39 1.73
N PHE A 38 0.68 -5.53 0.88
CA PHE A 38 0.76 -5.25 -0.55
C PHE A 38 -0.06 -3.99 -0.87
N TYR A 39 0.60 -2.84 -0.81
CA TYR A 39 -0.03 -1.56 -1.12
C TYR A 39 0.70 -0.82 -2.23
N GLY A 40 -0.07 -0.11 -3.05
CA GLY A 40 0.46 0.85 -4.00
C GLY A 40 1.17 1.96 -3.24
N THR A 41 2.41 2.26 -3.63
CA THR A 41 3.14 3.40 -3.10
C THR A 41 2.58 4.70 -3.70
N PRO A 42 2.60 5.84 -2.97
CA PRO A 42 2.18 7.14 -3.52
C PRO A 42 2.87 7.48 -4.83
N LEU A 43 4.17 7.21 -4.88
CA LEU A 43 5.01 7.47 -6.04
C LEU A 43 4.64 6.51 -7.19
N GLY A 44 4.36 5.25 -6.87
CA GLY A 44 3.83 4.26 -7.80
C GLY A 44 2.50 4.66 -8.43
N GLU A 45 1.50 5.06 -7.64
CA GLU A 45 0.20 5.50 -8.16
C GLU A 45 0.32 6.80 -8.99
N GLY A 46 1.21 7.71 -8.60
CA GLY A 46 1.56 8.89 -9.41
C GLY A 46 2.18 8.52 -10.76
N LEU A 47 3.13 7.57 -10.77
CA LEU A 47 3.75 7.06 -12.00
C LEU A 47 2.74 6.31 -12.87
N ILE A 48 1.90 5.47 -12.28
CA ILE A 48 0.81 4.78 -12.99
C ILE A 48 -0.09 5.81 -13.66
N ALA A 49 -0.54 6.84 -12.95
CA ALA A 49 -1.37 7.89 -13.53
C ALA A 49 -0.68 8.60 -14.71
N GLY A 50 0.61 8.90 -14.58
CA GLY A 50 1.42 9.49 -15.65
C GLY A 50 1.55 8.58 -16.87
N ILE A 51 1.90 7.30 -16.69
CA ILE A 51 2.01 6.31 -17.77
C ILE A 51 0.67 6.13 -18.47
N MET A 52 -0.42 6.03 -17.71
CA MET A 52 -1.76 5.91 -18.28
C MET A 52 -2.18 7.18 -19.04
N MET A 53 -1.71 8.36 -18.64
CA MET A 53 -1.95 9.60 -19.38
C MET A 53 -1.23 9.57 -20.74
N VAL A 54 0.03 9.16 -20.78
CA VAL A 54 0.78 8.99 -22.04
C VAL A 54 0.07 7.99 -22.96
N PHE A 55 -0.38 6.86 -22.40
CA PHE A 55 -1.13 5.86 -23.17
C PHE A 55 -2.43 6.42 -23.77
N LYS A 56 -3.17 7.25 -23.01
CA LYS A 56 -4.38 7.92 -23.50
C LYS A 56 -4.08 8.91 -24.63
N VAL A 57 -3.02 9.72 -24.49
CA VAL A 57 -2.59 10.67 -25.53
C VAL A 57 -2.17 9.92 -26.79
N TYR A 58 -1.44 8.82 -26.66
CA TYR A 58 -1.06 7.96 -27.77
C TYR A 58 -2.28 7.33 -28.45
N ALA A 59 -3.21 6.75 -27.68
CA ALA A 59 -4.44 6.19 -28.22
C ALA A 59 -5.28 7.24 -28.98
N LEU A 60 -5.36 8.47 -28.46
CA LEU A 60 -6.02 9.58 -29.14
C LEU A 60 -5.32 9.93 -30.46
N ALA A 61 -3.98 10.00 -30.47
CA ALA A 61 -3.22 10.28 -31.70
C ALA A 61 -3.43 9.18 -32.76
N VAL A 62 -3.39 7.91 -32.36
CA VAL A 62 -3.66 6.76 -33.25
C VAL A 62 -5.10 6.79 -33.77
N MET A 63 -6.07 7.15 -32.92
CA MET A 63 -7.47 7.27 -33.32
C MET A 63 -7.67 8.39 -34.34
N VAL A 64 -7.04 9.55 -34.14
CA VAL A 64 -7.05 10.67 -35.10
C VAL A 64 -6.41 10.23 -36.42
N TYR A 65 -5.26 9.57 -36.38
CA TYR A 65 -4.60 9.05 -37.58
C TYR A 65 -5.49 8.05 -38.33
N ALA A 66 -6.10 7.09 -37.63
CA ALA A 66 -6.99 6.09 -38.22
C ALA A 66 -8.26 6.70 -38.86
N ALA A 67 -8.70 7.88 -38.38
CA ALA A 67 -9.82 8.60 -38.98
C ALA A 67 -9.44 9.24 -40.33
N PHE A 68 -8.17 9.65 -40.51
CA PHE A 68 -7.67 10.24 -41.75
C PHE A 68 -7.15 9.20 -42.75
N GLU A 69 -6.47 8.16 -42.25
CA GLU A 69 -5.86 7.10 -43.06
C GLU A 69 -6.35 5.73 -42.54
N PRO A 70 -7.60 5.33 -42.89
CA PRO A 70 -8.12 4.05 -42.46
C PRO A 70 -7.36 2.88 -43.13
N PRO A 71 -7.19 1.75 -42.42
CA PRO A 71 -6.60 0.55 -43.00
C PRO A 71 -7.35 0.09 -44.26
N PRO A 72 -6.67 -0.51 -45.25
CA PRO A 72 -7.32 -0.99 -46.46
C PRO A 72 -8.44 -1.99 -46.13
N GLY A 73 -9.60 -1.76 -46.75
CA GLY A 73 -10.79 -2.61 -46.55
C GLY A 73 -11.60 -2.31 -45.30
N HIS A 74 -11.33 -1.22 -44.58
CA HIS A 74 -12.09 -0.78 -43.41
C HIS A 74 -12.55 0.67 -43.60
N THR A 75 -13.73 1.02 -43.07
CA THR A 75 -14.18 2.41 -43.00
C THR A 75 -13.46 3.16 -41.87
N ALA A 76 -13.42 4.49 -41.95
CA ALA A 76 -12.86 5.32 -40.87
C ALA A 76 -13.56 5.08 -39.52
N GLU A 77 -14.87 4.85 -39.54
CA GLU A 77 -15.67 4.55 -38.33
C GLU A 77 -15.25 3.22 -37.71
N GLU A 78 -15.09 2.17 -38.52
CA GLU A 78 -14.63 0.85 -38.08
C GLU A 78 -13.20 0.92 -37.51
N ALA A 79 -12.32 1.67 -38.16
CA ALA A 79 -10.93 1.84 -37.71
C ALA A 79 -10.88 2.57 -36.35
N VAL A 80 -11.61 3.67 -36.20
CA VAL A 80 -11.71 4.43 -34.94
C VAL A 80 -12.32 3.55 -33.83
N PHE A 81 -13.38 2.82 -34.12
CA PHE A 81 -14.02 1.92 -33.16
C PHE A 81 -13.05 0.80 -32.72
N GLY A 82 -12.31 0.21 -33.66
CA GLY A 82 -11.30 -0.80 -33.37
C GLY A 82 -10.20 -0.29 -32.42
N VAL A 83 -9.69 0.92 -32.66
CA VAL A 83 -8.69 1.55 -31.78
C VAL A 83 -9.26 1.83 -30.39
N LEU A 84 -10.49 2.34 -30.31
CA LEU A 84 -11.16 2.60 -29.04
C LEU A 84 -11.32 1.31 -28.22
N LEU A 85 -11.83 0.26 -28.86
CA LEU A 85 -12.03 -1.04 -28.23
C LEU A 85 -10.68 -1.63 -27.75
N ALA A 86 -9.64 -1.58 -28.59
CA ALA A 86 -8.31 -2.02 -28.23
C ALA A 86 -7.74 -1.24 -27.04
N ALA A 87 -7.91 0.08 -27.01
CA ALA A 87 -7.45 0.92 -25.90
C ALA A 87 -8.17 0.60 -24.58
N VAL A 88 -9.49 0.36 -24.62
CA VAL A 88 -10.27 -0.04 -23.44
C VAL A 88 -9.85 -1.41 -22.92
N LEU A 89 -9.67 -2.38 -23.83
CA LEU A 89 -9.23 -3.74 -23.48
C LEU A 89 -7.80 -3.76 -22.92
N ALA A 90 -6.91 -2.92 -23.45
CA ALA A 90 -5.53 -2.81 -22.97
C ALA A 90 -5.40 -2.02 -21.65
N TYR A 91 -6.33 -1.11 -21.35
CA TYR A 91 -6.25 -0.23 -20.17
C TYR A 91 -6.14 -1.02 -18.86
N TRP A 92 -7.03 -1.99 -18.65
CA TRP A 92 -7.10 -2.77 -17.42
C TRP A 92 -5.86 -3.64 -17.16
N PRO A 93 -5.39 -4.48 -18.11
CA PRO A 93 -4.22 -5.33 -17.90
C PRO A 93 -2.95 -4.49 -17.69
N ILE A 94 -2.76 -3.42 -18.48
CA ILE A 94 -1.59 -2.53 -18.30
C ILE A 94 -1.60 -1.93 -16.90
N LYS A 95 -2.72 -1.34 -16.48
CA LYS A 95 -2.85 -0.76 -15.14
C LYS A 95 -2.61 -1.79 -14.04
N TRP A 96 -3.09 -3.02 -14.22
CA TRP A 96 -2.90 -4.10 -13.25
C TRP A 96 -1.43 -4.52 -13.16
N ILE A 97 -0.74 -4.70 -14.29
CA ILE A 97 0.70 -5.01 -14.34
C ILE A 97 1.50 -3.90 -13.66
N LEU A 98 1.22 -2.63 -13.99
CA LEU A 98 1.92 -1.50 -13.37
C LEU A 98 1.70 -1.47 -11.85
N ARG A 99 0.48 -1.76 -11.37
CA ARG A 99 0.22 -1.87 -9.93
C ARG A 99 1.08 -2.94 -9.26
N ILE A 100 1.24 -4.10 -9.88
CA ILE A 100 2.10 -5.17 -9.35
C ILE A 100 3.56 -4.70 -9.29
N LEU A 101 4.06 -4.09 -10.37
CA LEU A 101 5.43 -3.59 -10.44
C LEU A 101 5.73 -2.51 -9.40
N PHE A 102 4.76 -1.66 -9.09
CA PHE A 102 4.92 -0.57 -8.11
C PHE A 102 4.43 -0.92 -6.70
N THR A 103 4.09 -2.19 -6.45
CA THR A 103 3.75 -2.64 -5.10
C THR A 103 5.02 -2.81 -4.28
N SER A 104 5.09 -2.11 -3.15
CA SER A 104 6.19 -2.32 -2.19
C SER A 104 5.79 -3.45 -1.25
N ALA A 105 6.57 -4.54 -1.24
CA ALA A 105 6.43 -5.61 -0.27
C ALA A 105 7.43 -5.38 0.87
N THR A 106 6.95 -4.91 2.02
CA THR A 106 7.72 -4.98 3.27
C THR A 106 7.29 -6.22 4.02
N VAL A 107 8.22 -6.99 4.57
CA VAL A 107 7.90 -8.18 5.37
C VAL A 107 8.07 -7.82 6.83
N ILE A 108 7.00 -7.94 7.60
CA ILE A 108 6.98 -7.63 9.02
C ILE A 108 6.80 -8.94 9.77
N GLU A 109 7.74 -9.28 10.65
CA GLU A 109 7.66 -10.45 11.51
C GLU A 109 7.49 -10.01 12.95
N LEU A 110 6.42 -10.47 13.60
CA LEU A 110 6.09 -10.20 14.99
C LEU A 110 6.35 -11.49 15.76
N THR A 111 7.39 -11.50 16.61
CA THR A 111 7.61 -12.57 17.59
C THR A 111 7.35 -12.02 18.99
N PRO A 112 7.19 -12.84 20.04
CA PRO A 112 7.02 -12.31 21.40
C PRO A 112 8.22 -11.53 21.93
N ARG A 113 9.41 -11.71 21.34
CA ARG A 113 10.66 -11.08 21.82
C ARG A 113 11.04 -9.86 21.00
N ASP A 114 10.84 -9.92 19.69
CA ASP A 114 11.24 -8.89 18.75
C ASP A 114 10.19 -8.66 17.65
N VAL A 115 10.23 -7.46 17.09
CA VAL A 115 9.59 -7.10 15.83
C VAL A 115 10.68 -6.98 14.79
N ARG A 116 10.56 -7.70 13.67
CA ARG A 116 11.51 -7.63 12.56
C ARG A 116 10.84 -7.04 11.34
N VAL A 117 11.55 -6.14 10.67
CA VAL A 117 11.08 -5.52 9.43
C VAL A 117 12.14 -5.75 8.37
N LEU A 118 11.77 -6.46 7.31
CA LEU A 118 12.56 -6.59 6.09
C LEU A 118 12.29 -5.39 5.20
N GLY A 119 13.31 -4.54 5.06
CA GLY A 119 13.33 -3.47 4.08
C GLY A 119 14.31 -3.78 2.95
N LEU A 120 14.60 -2.75 2.14
CA LEU A 120 15.60 -2.83 1.06
C LEU A 120 17.01 -3.16 1.58
N PHE A 121 17.35 -2.71 2.79
CA PHE A 121 18.66 -2.90 3.40
C PHE A 121 18.71 -4.10 4.36
N GLY A 122 17.86 -5.10 4.13
CA GLY A 122 17.80 -6.32 4.94
C GLY A 122 16.92 -6.20 6.18
N TRP A 123 17.11 -7.15 7.11
CA TRP A 123 16.31 -7.28 8.31
C TRP A 123 16.75 -6.31 9.40
N ARG A 124 15.82 -5.47 9.85
CA ARG A 124 15.96 -4.67 11.07
C ARG A 124 15.19 -5.35 12.19
N ARG A 125 15.75 -5.38 13.40
CA ARG A 125 15.13 -6.00 14.58
C ARG A 125 14.90 -4.96 15.67
N TYR A 126 13.75 -5.01 16.31
CA TYR A 126 13.31 -4.09 17.36
C TYR A 126 12.87 -4.92 18.56
N ALA A 127 13.52 -4.73 19.70
CA ALA A 127 13.27 -5.56 20.87
C ALA A 127 11.99 -5.10 21.61
N ARG A 128 11.18 -6.04 22.09
CA ARG A 128 9.90 -5.71 22.76
C ARG A 128 10.03 -5.17 24.18
N HIS A 129 11.21 -5.26 24.80
CA HIS A 129 11.43 -4.66 26.12
C HIS A 129 11.40 -3.12 26.08
N VAL A 130 11.54 -2.53 24.89
CA VAL A 130 11.35 -1.10 24.67
C VAL A 130 9.90 -0.86 24.25
N PRO A 131 9.25 0.22 24.73
CA PRO A 131 7.91 0.60 24.30
C PRO A 131 7.82 0.69 22.77
N LEU A 132 6.94 -0.11 22.19
CA LEU A 132 6.66 -0.21 20.76
C LEU A 132 5.18 0.12 20.54
N ARG A 133 4.90 0.97 19.55
CA ARG A 133 3.53 1.21 19.09
C ARG A 133 3.49 1.43 17.60
N PHE A 134 2.44 0.92 16.96
CA PHE A 134 2.16 1.22 15.57
C PHE A 134 1.28 2.46 15.52
N GLU A 135 1.63 3.40 14.65
CA GLU A 135 0.88 4.61 14.41
C GLU A 135 0.69 4.83 12.93
N LEU A 136 -0.38 5.55 12.61
CA LEU A 136 -0.58 6.12 11.29
C LEU A 136 -0.09 7.57 11.33
N GLU A 137 0.79 7.94 10.40
CA GLU A 137 1.18 9.35 10.19
C GLU A 137 0.81 9.79 8.77
N PRO A 138 0.27 11.01 8.58
CA PRO A 138 0.09 11.56 7.25
C PRO A 138 1.47 11.87 6.63
N HIS A 139 1.56 11.84 5.30
CA HIS A 139 2.83 12.07 4.59
C HIS A 139 3.51 13.38 5.03
N ARG A 140 4.81 13.36 5.39
CA ARG A 140 5.50 14.56 5.93
C ARG A 140 5.47 15.77 4.98
N SER A 141 5.42 15.51 3.68
CA SER A 141 5.31 16.58 2.66
C SER A 141 3.98 17.33 2.75
N LEU A 142 2.93 16.70 3.25
CA LEU A 142 1.62 17.30 3.48
C LEU A 142 1.71 18.33 4.62
N ARG A 143 2.36 17.96 5.73
CA ARG A 143 2.64 18.89 6.85
C ARG A 143 3.52 20.06 6.41
N ARG A 144 4.57 19.79 5.61
CA ARG A 144 5.41 20.86 5.06
C ARG A 144 4.66 21.76 4.09
N ALA A 145 3.80 21.21 3.24
CA ALA A 145 2.99 21.99 2.30
C ALA A 145 1.97 22.87 3.04
N GLN A 146 1.32 22.35 4.09
CA GLN A 146 0.45 23.11 4.98
C GLN A 146 1.21 24.24 5.69
N ALA A 147 2.38 23.94 6.26
CA ALA A 147 3.23 24.95 6.90
C ALA A 147 3.69 26.06 5.92
N LEU A 148 3.81 25.72 4.64
CA LEU A 148 4.18 26.65 3.57
C LEU A 148 2.97 27.25 2.82
N GLN A 149 1.73 26.97 3.27
CA GLN A 149 0.49 27.37 2.59
C GLN A 149 0.43 27.01 1.10
N LYS A 150 1.14 25.95 0.69
CA LYS A 150 1.14 25.45 -0.70
C LYS A 150 0.13 24.33 -0.84
N LYS A 151 -0.64 24.32 -1.95
CA LYS A 151 -1.53 23.20 -2.27
C LYS A 151 -0.71 21.92 -2.45
N PRO A 152 -0.88 20.89 -1.60
CA PRO A 152 -0.17 19.62 -1.75
C PRO A 152 -0.63 18.90 -3.02
N ARG A 153 0.27 18.12 -3.64
CA ARG A 153 -0.11 17.27 -4.78
C ARG A 153 -1.20 16.29 -4.34
N ARG A 154 -2.24 16.11 -5.16
CA ARG A 154 -3.43 15.30 -4.84
C ARG A 154 -3.10 13.88 -4.36
N HIS A 155 -2.15 13.19 -5.01
CA HIS A 155 -1.73 11.84 -4.60
C HIS A 155 -1.02 11.78 -3.23
N LEU A 156 -0.45 12.90 -2.75
CA LEU A 156 0.16 12.97 -1.43
C LEU A 156 -0.87 13.23 -0.32
N ARG A 157 -2.04 13.80 -0.65
CA ARG A 157 -3.11 14.06 0.33
C ARG A 157 -3.64 12.77 0.94
N GLU A 158 -3.79 11.75 0.10
CA GLU A 158 -4.38 10.47 0.48
C GLU A 158 -3.31 9.41 0.78
N SER A 159 -2.11 9.83 1.22
CA SER A 159 -0.99 8.92 1.47
C SER A 159 -0.58 8.94 2.92
N TYR A 160 -0.52 7.76 3.51
CA TYR A 160 -0.24 7.56 4.92
C TYR A 160 0.99 6.68 5.11
N HIS A 161 1.77 6.99 6.13
CA HIS A 161 2.86 6.16 6.62
C HIS A 161 2.34 5.33 7.79
N VAL A 162 2.48 4.01 7.70
CA VAL A 162 2.39 3.16 8.88
C VAL A 162 3.76 3.11 9.51
N VAL A 163 3.84 3.62 10.73
CA VAL A 163 5.09 3.88 11.47
C VAL A 163 5.15 2.98 12.69
N LEU A 164 6.28 2.34 12.92
CA LEU A 164 6.65 1.74 14.20
C LEU A 164 7.36 2.81 15.01
N ARG A 165 6.77 3.24 16.13
CA ARG A 165 7.51 4.02 17.13
C ARG A 165 8.28 3.08 18.04
N TYR A 166 9.59 3.29 18.09
CA TYR A 166 10.52 2.54 18.93
C TYR A 166 11.48 3.52 19.59
N ALA A 167 11.54 3.57 20.92
CA ALA A 167 12.40 4.51 21.66
C ALA A 167 12.26 5.97 21.16
N GLN A 168 11.03 6.45 20.98
CA GLN A 168 10.69 7.78 20.42
C GLN A 168 11.09 8.01 18.94
N GLN A 169 11.74 7.05 18.28
CA GLN A 169 12.06 7.11 16.86
C GLN A 169 10.88 6.60 16.02
N ALA A 170 10.51 7.37 15.00
CA ALA A 170 9.48 7.01 14.02
C ALA A 170 10.11 6.23 12.86
N ILE A 171 9.80 4.94 12.76
CA ILE A 171 10.33 4.05 11.74
C ILE A 171 9.22 3.70 10.75
N VAL A 172 9.32 4.22 9.52
CA VAL A 172 8.33 3.95 8.48
C VAL A 172 8.43 2.50 8.03
N ILE A 173 7.33 1.76 8.19
CA ILE A 173 7.24 0.33 7.84
C ILE A 173 6.57 0.13 6.49
N ALA A 174 5.56 0.96 6.19
CA ALA A 174 4.82 0.90 4.94
C ALA A 174 4.29 2.28 4.55
N ASN A 175 4.23 2.52 3.24
CA ASN A 175 3.56 3.68 2.66
C ASN A 175 2.29 3.18 1.99
N VAL A 176 1.14 3.63 2.46
CA VAL A 176 -0.16 3.15 2.00
C VAL A 176 -0.95 4.32 1.42
N HIS A 177 -1.40 4.15 0.18
CA HIS A 177 -2.34 5.07 -0.44
C HIS A 177 -3.79 4.69 -0.06
N GLY A 178 -4.54 5.67 0.45
CA GLY A 178 -5.90 5.56 0.94
C GLY A 178 -5.98 5.32 2.45
N GLU A 179 -6.78 6.12 3.14
CA GLU A 179 -6.94 6.06 4.59
C GLU A 179 -7.51 4.73 5.08
N VAL A 180 -8.62 4.29 4.47
CA VAL A 180 -9.31 3.04 4.83
C VAL A 180 -8.35 1.85 4.78
N ARG A 181 -7.48 1.81 3.77
CA ARG A 181 -6.47 0.76 3.58
C ARG A 181 -5.38 0.82 4.63
N ALA A 182 -4.93 2.03 4.96
CA ALA A 182 -3.87 2.24 5.92
C ALA A 182 -4.35 1.93 7.36
N ARG A 183 -5.59 2.30 7.69
CA ARG A 183 -6.26 1.91 8.95
C ARG A 183 -6.41 0.40 9.06
N ALA A 184 -6.91 -0.25 8.01
CA ALA A 184 -7.02 -1.71 8.00
C ALA A 184 -5.67 -2.42 8.19
N LEU A 185 -4.56 -1.86 7.67
CA LEU A 185 -3.21 -2.37 7.97
C LEU A 185 -2.85 -2.19 9.45
N LEU A 186 -3.09 -0.99 9.99
CA LEU A 186 -2.78 -0.65 11.37
C LEU A 186 -3.54 -1.56 12.35
N ASP A 187 -4.84 -1.75 12.13
CA ASP A 187 -5.69 -2.60 12.98
C ASP A 187 -5.19 -4.05 12.98
N ARG A 188 -4.80 -4.56 11.81
CA ARG A 188 -4.22 -5.91 11.70
C ARG A 188 -2.88 -6.03 12.41
N LEU A 189 -2.01 -5.04 12.29
CA LEU A 189 -0.73 -5.02 13.00
C LEU A 189 -0.94 -4.98 14.51
N ASN A 190 -1.83 -4.12 14.99
CA ASN A 190 -2.18 -4.02 16.40
C ASN A 190 -2.80 -5.32 16.92
N GLY A 191 -3.74 -5.93 16.18
CA GLY A 191 -4.32 -7.22 16.53
C GLY A 191 -3.26 -8.32 16.65
N CYS A 192 -2.35 -8.43 15.68
CA CYS A 192 -1.26 -9.41 15.74
C CYS A 192 -0.29 -9.12 16.89
N PHE A 193 -0.02 -7.84 17.18
CA PHE A 193 0.86 -7.42 18.26
C PHE A 193 0.30 -7.78 19.64
N MET A 194 -0.99 -7.54 19.86
CA MET A 194 -1.69 -7.87 21.11
C MET A 194 -1.71 -9.37 21.37
N VAL A 195 -1.96 -10.18 20.34
CA VAL A 195 -1.98 -11.65 20.46
C VAL A 195 -0.59 -12.21 20.79
N THR A 196 0.49 -11.58 20.33
CA THR A 196 1.86 -12.08 20.52
C THR A 196 2.52 -11.66 21.83
N ALA A 197 2.01 -10.63 22.50
CA ALA A 197 2.49 -10.21 23.81
C ALA A 197 1.34 -9.64 24.66
N PRO A 198 0.45 -10.50 25.18
CA PRO A 198 -0.59 -10.08 26.10
C PRO A 198 0.07 -9.45 27.34
N GLY A 199 -0.21 -8.17 27.61
CA GLY A 199 0.35 -7.41 28.74
C GLY A 199 1.45 -6.40 28.38
N ALA A 200 1.95 -6.40 27.15
CA ALA A 200 2.64 -5.20 26.65
C ALA A 200 1.58 -4.11 26.48
N GLU A 201 1.77 -2.95 27.12
CA GLU A 201 0.93 -1.77 26.86
C GLU A 201 1.07 -1.40 25.38
N SER A 202 0.16 -1.92 24.56
CA SER A 202 -0.07 -1.35 23.26
C SER A 202 -0.72 -0.01 23.54
N ALA A 203 0.04 1.07 23.38
CA ALA A 203 -0.50 2.43 23.34
C ALA A 203 -1.47 2.64 22.14
N ALA A 204 -1.99 1.57 21.55
CA ALA A 204 -3.12 1.53 20.63
C ALA A 204 -4.46 1.89 21.31
N ILE A 205 -4.50 2.14 22.63
CA ILE A 205 -5.65 2.75 23.33
C ILE A 205 -5.67 4.28 23.16
N GLY A 206 -5.20 4.78 22.02
CA GLY A 206 -5.63 6.07 21.50
C GLY A 206 -6.60 5.74 20.38
N ASN A 207 -7.85 6.18 20.48
CA ASN A 207 -8.83 5.93 19.44
C ASN A 207 -8.24 6.45 18.10
N PRO A 208 -7.98 5.59 17.09
CA PRO A 208 -7.32 6.03 15.85
C PRO A 208 -8.16 7.11 15.14
N HIS A 209 -9.47 7.18 15.43
CA HIS A 209 -10.37 8.25 15.04
C HIS A 209 -10.04 9.60 15.68
N GLN A 210 -9.61 9.62 16.95
CA GLN A 210 -9.27 10.86 17.67
C GLN A 210 -7.90 11.42 17.27
N GLN A 211 -6.99 10.60 16.75
CA GLN A 211 -5.67 11.08 16.29
C GLN A 211 -5.78 12.10 15.14
N TYR A 212 -6.91 12.11 14.43
CA TYR A 212 -7.18 13.00 13.31
C TYR A 212 -8.43 13.87 13.48
N ALA A 213 -9.26 13.64 14.51
CA ALA A 213 -10.46 14.44 14.76
C ALA A 213 -10.15 15.91 15.07
N ASP A 214 -8.94 16.20 15.57
CA ASP A 214 -8.47 17.55 15.87
C ASP A 214 -7.76 18.24 14.69
N GLN A 215 -7.64 17.58 13.52
CA GLN A 215 -7.16 18.27 12.33
C GLN A 215 -8.33 19.06 11.73
N PRO A 216 -8.20 20.39 11.55
CA PRO A 216 -9.26 21.17 10.91
C PRO A 216 -9.55 20.55 9.55
N VAL A 217 -10.80 20.13 9.38
CA VAL A 217 -11.32 19.75 8.07
C VAL A 217 -11.43 21.06 7.31
N ASP A 218 -10.44 21.34 6.46
CA ASP A 218 -10.52 22.42 5.49
C ASP A 218 -11.57 22.02 4.43
N ASP A 219 -12.84 22.10 4.81
CA ASP A 219 -14.01 22.02 3.93
C ASP A 219 -14.19 23.35 3.20
N GLU A 220 -13.16 23.79 2.46
CA GLU A 220 -13.30 24.91 1.53
C GLU A 220 -12.56 24.66 0.20
N ILE A 221 -13.37 24.69 -0.87
CA ILE A 221 -13.10 24.83 -2.31
C ILE A 221 -12.94 23.54 -3.13
#